data_AF-A0A5K7ZD95-F1
#
_entry.id   AF-A0A5K7ZD95-F1
#
_cell.length_a   1.000
_cell.length_b   1.000
_cell.length_c   1.000
_cell.angle_alpha   90.00
_cell.angle_beta   90.00
_cell.angle_gamma   90.00
#
_symmetry.space_group_name_H-M   'P 1'
#
loop_
_entity.id
_entity.type
_entity.pdbx_description
1 polymer ?
#
loop_
_entity_poly.entity_id
_entity_poly.type
_entity_poly.pdbx_seq_one_letter_code
_entity_poly.pdbx_strand_id
1 'polypeptide(L)'
;MGINICQLQEKRLVDRLRSLRVKGEVIEKKRMESFSGRPERKIVVVKFKNRIIETNLDDAEFERTEIGERIWFSPPVPDRDPCTCHLFVWLTVGITSGALAIWAITTHFHGKTAAILSLVAAGWISVIAWARICSHEQSKCLRDLKTEVDFFEADGDDKQGEQK
;
A
#
# COMPACT_ATOMS: atom_id res chain seq x y z
N MET A 1 19.69 -7.51 7.00
CA MET A 1 18.32 -7.04 6.70
C MET A 1 18.40 -6.14 5.48
N GLY A 2 18.18 -6.68 4.28
CA GLY A 2 18.17 -5.88 3.05
C GLY A 2 16.84 -5.15 2.94
N ILE A 3 16.85 -3.82 2.93
CA ILE A 3 15.65 -3.02 2.71
C ILE A 3 15.19 -3.29 1.27
N ASN A 4 13.99 -3.86 1.10
CA ASN A 4 13.42 -4.10 -0.22
C ASN A 4 13.17 -2.75 -0.90
N ILE A 5 13.84 -2.49 -2.02
CA ILE A 5 13.75 -1.23 -2.77
C ILE A 5 12.29 -0.86 -3.07
N CYS A 6 11.43 -1.85 -3.33
CA CYS A 6 10.00 -1.64 -3.58
C CYS A 6 9.27 -1.10 -2.33
N GLN A 7 9.57 -1.64 -1.14
CA GLN A 7 9.00 -1.13 0.12
C GLN A 7 9.43 0.29 0.40
N LEU A 8 10.68 0.64 0.05
CA LEU A 8 11.19 1.99 0.24
C LEU A 8 10.56 2.98 -0.75
N GLN A 9 10.34 2.58 -2.00
CA GLN A 9 9.61 3.37 -3.00
C GLN A 9 8.14 3.57 -2.58
N GLU A 10 7.48 2.52 -2.12
CA GLU A 10 6.11 2.59 -1.62
C GLU A 10 6.02 3.54 -0.43
N LYS A 11 6.89 3.37 0.57
CA LYS A 11 6.93 4.25 1.73
C LYS A 11 7.11 5.72 1.34
N ARG A 12 8.00 6.02 0.39
CA ARG A 12 8.17 7.39 -0.11
C ARG A 12 6.89 7.96 -0.74
N LEU A 13 6.16 7.16 -1.51
CA LEU A 13 4.91 7.60 -2.12
C LEU A 13 3.82 7.81 -1.07
N VAL A 14 3.73 6.95 -0.05
CA VAL A 14 2.80 7.12 1.08
C VAL A 14 3.14 8.36 1.89
N ASP A 15 4.42 8.56 2.21
CA ASP A 15 4.89 9.74 2.93
C ASP A 15 4.60 11.01 2.13
N ARG A 16 4.78 10.97 0.80
CA ARG A 16 4.39 12.07 -0.10
C ARG A 16 2.89 12.34 -0.05
N LEU A 17 2.05 11.31 -0.16
CA LEU A 17 0.58 11.45 -0.08
C LEU A 17 0.14 12.07 1.26
N ARG A 18 0.73 11.61 2.38
CA ARG A 18 0.46 12.15 3.73
C ARG A 18 0.90 13.60 3.90
N SER A 19 1.98 14.00 3.21
CA SER A 19 2.48 15.36 3.26
C SER A 19 1.64 16.35 2.44
N LEU A 20 0.80 15.86 1.52
CA LEU A 20 -0.06 16.72 0.74
C LEU A 20 -1.18 17.32 1.62
N ARG A 21 -1.43 18.59 1.40
CA ARG A 21 -2.64 19.29 1.85
C ARG A 21 -3.31 19.88 0.62
N VAL A 22 -4.58 19.55 0.44
CA VAL A 22 -5.39 20.04 -0.70
C VAL A 22 -6.64 20.73 -0.17
N LYS A 23 -7.17 21.69 -0.94
CA LYS A 23 -8.43 22.36 -0.60
C LYS A 23 -9.60 21.64 -1.27
N GLY A 24 -10.59 21.25 -0.49
CA GLY A 24 -11.85 20.72 -1.00
C GLY A 24 -13.03 21.45 -0.39
N GLU A 25 -14.19 21.33 -1.03
CA GLU A 25 -15.44 21.97 -0.59
C GLU A 25 -16.22 21.01 0.31
N VAL A 26 -16.67 21.49 1.45
CA VAL A 26 -17.48 20.71 2.39
C VAL A 26 -18.89 20.58 1.84
N ILE A 27 -19.33 19.35 1.58
CA ILE A 27 -20.67 19.08 1.07
C ILE A 27 -21.60 18.47 2.12
N GLU A 28 -21.03 17.86 3.17
CA GLU A 28 -21.83 17.23 4.24
C GLU A 28 -21.06 17.18 5.56
N LYS A 29 -21.78 17.22 6.68
CA LYS A 29 -21.26 17.01 8.03
C LYS A 29 -22.02 15.88 8.69
N LYS A 30 -21.31 14.84 9.14
CA LYS A 30 -21.87 13.67 9.81
C LYS A 30 -21.26 13.53 11.20
N ARG A 31 -22.12 13.28 12.18
CA ARG A 31 -21.72 12.80 13.51
C ARG A 31 -22.06 11.32 13.58
N MET A 32 -21.05 10.49 13.76
CA MET A 32 -21.23 9.05 13.86
C MET A 32 -21.11 8.65 15.32
N GLU A 33 -22.25 8.23 15.89
CA GLU A 33 -22.31 7.70 17.25
C GLU A 33 -21.46 6.43 17.36
N SER A 34 -20.71 6.36 18.45
CA SER A 34 -19.88 5.21 18.77
C SER A 34 -20.68 4.24 19.61
N PHE A 35 -20.99 3.08 19.04
CA PHE A 35 -21.69 2.00 19.74
C PHE A 35 -20.82 1.23 20.75
N SER A 36 -19.54 1.58 20.94
CA SER A 36 -18.56 0.76 21.68
C SER A 36 -17.65 1.54 22.64
N GLY A 37 -18.11 2.68 23.19
CA GLY A 37 -17.33 3.46 24.17
C GLY A 37 -16.10 4.16 23.58
N ARG A 38 -15.93 4.16 22.26
CA ARG A 38 -15.00 5.03 21.55
C ARG A 38 -15.54 6.47 21.53
N PRO A 39 -14.68 7.50 21.41
CA PRO A 39 -15.16 8.85 21.20
C PRO A 39 -15.99 8.95 19.91
N GLU A 40 -16.99 9.84 19.92
CA GLU A 40 -17.82 10.19 18.76
C GLU A 40 -16.92 10.58 17.58
N ARG A 41 -17.23 10.08 16.37
CA ARG A 41 -16.46 10.44 15.18
C ARG A 41 -17.19 11.54 14.42
N LYS A 42 -16.51 12.67 14.27
CA LYS A 42 -17.00 13.84 13.53
C LYS A 42 -16.40 13.83 12.14
N ILE A 43 -17.22 13.44 11.18
CA ILE A 43 -16.83 13.22 9.79
C ILE A 43 -17.34 14.37 8.93
N VAL A 44 -16.45 14.96 8.15
CA VAL A 44 -16.80 15.91 7.10
C VAL A 44 -16.62 15.24 5.76
N VAL A 45 -17.64 15.35 4.92
CA VAL A 45 -17.61 14.87 3.54
C VAL A 45 -17.21 16.04 2.67
N VAL A 46 -16.07 15.87 2.00
CA VAL A 46 -15.43 16.90 1.19
C VAL A 46 -15.46 16.48 -0.27
N LYS A 47 -15.96 17.37 -1.13
CA LYS A 47 -15.85 17.26 -2.57
C LYS A 47 -14.53 17.86 -3.02
N PHE A 48 -13.71 17.05 -3.68
CA PHE A 48 -12.47 17.48 -4.32
C PHE A 48 -12.46 17.02 -5.77
N LYS A 49 -12.46 17.96 -6.71
CA LYS A 49 -12.63 17.70 -8.15
C LYS A 49 -13.85 16.80 -8.40
N ASN A 50 -13.64 15.60 -8.89
CA ASN A 50 -14.65 14.58 -9.19
C ASN A 50 -14.76 13.48 -8.11
N ARG A 51 -14.13 13.65 -6.94
CA ARG A 51 -14.15 12.68 -5.84
C ARG A 51 -14.84 13.25 -4.61
N ILE A 52 -15.48 12.35 -3.86
CA ILE A 52 -16.05 12.61 -2.54
C ILE A 52 -15.16 11.88 -1.54
N ILE A 53 -14.68 12.61 -0.54
CA ILE A 53 -13.69 12.15 0.43
C ILE A 53 -14.23 12.38 1.82
N GLU A 54 -14.18 11.37 2.67
CA GLU A 54 -14.51 11.51 4.08
C GLU A 54 -13.25 11.79 4.88
N THR A 55 -13.26 12.87 5.66
CA THR A 55 -12.18 13.21 6.58
C THR A 55 -12.73 13.38 7.99
N ASN A 56 -11.95 12.97 8.99
CA ASN A 56 -12.27 13.25 10.38
C ASN A 56 -11.71 14.62 10.74
N LEU A 57 -12.49 15.40 11.49
CA LEU A 57 -12.04 16.66 12.08
C LEU A 57 -12.13 16.60 13.60
N ASP A 58 -11.30 17.40 14.25
CA ASP A 58 -11.39 17.61 15.69
C ASP A 58 -12.65 18.42 16.04
N ASP A 59 -13.08 18.34 17.30
CA ASP A 59 -14.29 18.98 17.80
C ASP A 59 -14.39 20.47 17.45
N ALA A 60 -13.31 21.22 17.66
CA ALA A 60 -13.29 22.65 17.39
C ALA A 60 -13.35 22.98 15.89
N GLU A 61 -12.71 22.17 15.05
CA GLU A 61 -12.71 22.36 13.60
C GLU A 61 -14.08 21.97 13.02
N PHE A 62 -14.65 20.87 13.49
CA PHE A 62 -15.96 20.41 13.07
C PHE A 62 -17.06 21.44 13.36
N GLU A 63 -17.09 22.03 14.56
CA GLU A 63 -18.12 23.04 14.88
C GLU A 63 -17.97 24.32 14.06
N ARG A 64 -16.74 24.74 13.75
CA ARG A 64 -16.48 25.95 12.95
C ARG A 64 -16.75 25.77 11.47
N THR A 65 -16.60 24.56 10.96
CA THR A 65 -16.68 24.29 9.52
C THR A 65 -18.13 24.38 9.02
N GLU A 66 -18.38 25.15 7.98
CA GLU A 66 -19.72 25.27 7.36
C GLU A 66 -19.83 24.46 6.05
N ILE A 67 -21.06 24.09 5.67
CA ILE A 67 -21.32 23.47 4.37
C ILE A 67 -21.12 24.54 3.27
N GLY A 68 -20.36 24.19 2.24
CA GLY A 68 -19.90 25.12 1.18
C GLY A 68 -18.55 25.77 1.47
N GLU A 69 -18.01 25.62 2.69
CA GLU A 69 -16.68 26.12 3.02
C GLU A 69 -15.58 25.29 2.33
N ARG A 70 -14.47 25.94 1.95
CA ARG A 70 -13.28 25.26 1.44
C ARG A 70 -12.27 25.01 2.54
N ILE A 71 -12.15 23.76 2.97
CA ILE A 71 -11.19 23.35 4.00
C ILE A 71 -9.95 22.71 3.40
N TRP A 72 -8.83 22.84 4.10
CA TRP A 72 -7.64 22.04 3.84
C TRP A 72 -7.79 20.67 4.48
N PHE A 73 -7.55 19.61 3.72
CA PHE A 73 -7.50 18.26 4.25
C PHE A 73 -6.31 17.50 3.68
N SER A 74 -5.88 16.46 4.40
CA SER A 74 -4.87 15.52 3.92
C SER A 74 -5.58 14.38 3.20
N PRO A 75 -5.14 14.00 1.99
CA PRO A 75 -5.72 12.86 1.28
C PRO A 75 -5.70 11.59 2.14
N PRO A 76 -6.76 10.77 2.09
CA PRO A 76 -6.78 9.50 2.79
C PRO A 76 -5.70 8.58 2.20
N VAL A 77 -5.00 7.86 3.07
CA VAL A 77 -4.09 6.81 2.63
C VAL A 77 -4.92 5.55 2.41
N PRO A 78 -4.88 4.93 1.23
CA PRO A 78 -5.60 3.68 1.00
C PRO A 78 -5.13 2.59 1.97
N ASP A 79 -6.08 1.90 2.61
CA ASP A 79 -5.80 0.70 3.42
C ASP A 79 -5.22 -0.40 2.53
N ARG A 80 -4.17 -1.07 3.03
CA ARG A 80 -3.44 -2.08 2.24
C ARG A 80 -3.00 -3.26 3.09
N ASP A 81 -3.17 -4.44 2.51
CA ASP A 81 -2.50 -5.64 2.98
C ASP A 81 -1.06 -5.64 2.47
N PRO A 82 -0.05 -5.68 3.35
CA PRO A 82 1.32 -5.83 2.90
C PRO A 82 1.43 -7.14 2.13
N CYS A 83 1.80 -7.07 0.84
CA CYS A 83 2.13 -8.26 0.06
C CYS A 83 3.08 -9.11 0.90
N THR A 84 2.71 -10.36 1.15
CA THR A 84 3.39 -11.26 2.08
C THR A 84 4.70 -11.80 1.48
N CYS A 85 5.57 -10.90 1.00
CA CYS A 85 6.87 -11.22 0.44
C CYS A 85 7.80 -11.94 1.43
N HIS A 86 7.51 -11.84 2.74
CA HIS A 86 8.20 -12.63 3.75
C HIS A 86 8.00 -14.13 3.52
N LEU A 87 6.77 -14.59 3.23
CA LEU A 87 6.49 -16.00 2.91
C LEU A 87 7.26 -16.46 1.67
N PHE A 88 7.49 -15.58 0.69
CA PHE A 88 8.28 -15.89 -0.50
C PHE A 88 9.75 -16.17 -0.19
N VAL A 89 10.38 -15.40 0.71
CA VAL A 89 11.76 -15.66 1.15
C VAL A 89 11.86 -17.00 1.88
N TRP A 90 10.89 -17.31 2.75
CA TRP A 90 10.85 -18.60 3.45
C TRP A 90 10.63 -19.78 2.50
N LEU A 91 9.75 -19.63 1.51
CA LEU A 91 9.46 -20.66 0.53
C LEU A 91 10.64 -20.92 -0.41
N THR A 92 11.35 -19.87 -0.83
CA THR A 92 12.59 -20.00 -1.62
C THR A 92 13.72 -20.66 -0.83
N VAL A 93 13.92 -20.28 0.43
CA VAL A 93 14.89 -20.93 1.34
C VAL A 93 14.50 -22.40 1.60
N GLY A 94 13.21 -22.70 1.77
CA GLY A 94 12.70 -24.06 1.92
C GLY A 94 12.97 -24.95 0.70
N ILE A 95 12.70 -24.44 -0.50
CA ILE A 95 12.93 -25.18 -1.75
C ILE A 95 14.42 -25.39 -2.01
N THR A 96 15.25 -24.36 -1.79
CA THR A 96 16.71 -24.48 -1.97
C THR A 96 17.34 -25.43 -0.96
N SER A 97 16.97 -25.35 0.32
CA SER A 97 17.44 -26.30 1.34
C SER A 97 16.99 -27.74 1.05
N GLY A 98 15.74 -27.94 0.62
CA GLY A 98 15.23 -29.25 0.20
C GLY A 98 15.99 -29.82 -1.00
N ALA A 99 16.25 -29.01 -2.02
CA ALA A 99 17.04 -29.42 -3.18
C ALA A 99 18.47 -29.81 -2.80
N LEU A 100 19.13 -29.04 -1.92
CA LEU A 100 20.48 -29.33 -1.42
C LEU A 100 20.53 -30.61 -0.58
N ALA A 101 19.55 -30.83 0.31
CA ALA A 101 19.46 -32.04 1.12
C ALA A 101 19.27 -33.29 0.24
N ILE A 102 18.39 -33.21 -0.76
CA ILE A 102 18.13 -34.31 -1.69
C ILE A 102 19.35 -34.57 -2.58
N TRP A 103 20.05 -33.52 -3.03
CA TRP A 103 21.31 -33.65 -3.78
C TRP A 103 22.37 -34.40 -2.97
N ALA A 104 22.59 -34.01 -1.70
CA ALA A 104 23.55 -34.67 -0.82
C ALA A 104 23.24 -36.16 -0.58
N ILE A 105 21.96 -36.52 -0.46
CA ILE A 105 21.53 -37.92 -0.29
C ILE A 105 21.73 -38.72 -1.59
N THR A 106 21.53 -38.09 -2.76
CA THR A 106 21.56 -38.80 -4.05
C THR A 106 22.91 -38.88 -4.71
N THR A 107 23.83 -37.98 -4.39
CA THR A 107 25.26 -38.22 -4.65
C THR A 107 25.76 -39.47 -3.94
N HIS A 108 25.11 -39.85 -2.82
CA HIS A 108 25.43 -41.06 -2.06
C HIS A 108 24.77 -42.34 -2.60
N PHE A 109 23.67 -42.22 -3.37
CA PHE A 109 22.90 -43.35 -3.93
C PHE A 109 22.58 -43.09 -5.42
N HIS A 110 23.32 -43.75 -6.31
CA HIS A 110 23.37 -43.53 -7.78
C HIS A 110 22.07 -43.86 -8.58
N GLY A 111 20.88 -43.91 -7.96
CA GLY A 111 19.70 -44.54 -8.58
C GLY A 111 18.54 -43.64 -9.03
N LYS A 112 18.44 -42.36 -8.64
CA LYS A 112 17.17 -41.58 -8.79
C LYS A 112 17.32 -40.11 -9.19
N THR A 113 18.38 -39.75 -9.90
CA THR A 113 18.68 -38.35 -10.29
C THR A 113 17.59 -37.69 -11.16
N ALA A 114 16.93 -38.42 -12.06
CA ALA A 114 15.94 -37.84 -12.99
C ALA A 114 14.63 -37.38 -12.32
N ALA A 115 14.11 -38.16 -11.37
CA ALA A 115 12.89 -37.81 -10.64
C ALA A 115 13.11 -36.58 -9.74
N ILE A 116 14.31 -36.46 -9.19
CA ILE A 116 14.71 -35.34 -8.33
C ILE A 116 14.85 -34.06 -9.14
N LEU A 117 15.51 -34.12 -10.30
CA LEU A 117 15.63 -32.97 -11.19
C LEU A 117 14.25 -32.46 -11.62
N SER A 118 13.29 -33.36 -11.86
CA SER A 118 11.90 -32.98 -12.20
C SER A 118 11.19 -32.25 -11.05
N LEU A 119 11.35 -32.73 -9.81
CA LEU A 119 10.77 -32.12 -8.62
C LEU A 119 11.37 -30.74 -8.32
N VAL A 120 12.69 -30.62 -8.47
CA VAL A 120 13.41 -29.34 -8.34
C VAL A 120 12.94 -28.37 -9.41
N ALA A 121 12.84 -28.80 -10.68
CA ALA A 121 12.36 -27.97 -11.77
C ALA A 121 10.92 -27.46 -11.53
N ALA A 122 10.00 -28.35 -11.09
CA ALA A 122 8.64 -27.96 -10.75
C ALA A 122 8.58 -26.95 -9.59
N GLY A 123 9.42 -27.13 -8.57
CA GLY A 123 9.57 -26.19 -7.45
C GLY A 123 10.03 -24.81 -7.92
N TRP A 124 11.03 -24.74 -8.79
CA TRP A 124 11.51 -23.48 -9.37
C TRP A 124 10.48 -22.79 -10.26
N ILE A 125 9.73 -23.54 -11.08
CA ILE A 125 8.66 -22.96 -11.91
C ILE A 125 7.58 -22.32 -11.04
N SER A 126 7.17 -23.00 -9.94
CA SER A 126 6.21 -22.46 -8.99
C SER A 126 6.72 -21.17 -8.33
N VAL A 127 7.98 -21.15 -7.89
CA VAL A 127 8.64 -19.94 -7.33
C VAL A 127 8.62 -18.79 -8.33
N ILE A 128 9.02 -19.04 -9.59
CA ILE A 128 9.08 -18.00 -10.62
C ILE A 128 7.67 -17.46 -10.93
N ALA A 129 6.66 -18.33 -11.00
CA ALA A 129 5.28 -17.93 -11.22
C ALA A 129 4.77 -17.03 -10.09
N TRP A 130 4.98 -17.43 -8.84
CA TRP A 130 4.61 -16.62 -7.67
C TRP A 130 5.38 -15.30 -7.60
N ALA A 131 6.67 -15.30 -7.91
CA ALA A 131 7.48 -14.08 -7.96
C ALA A 131 6.93 -13.08 -8.98
N ARG A 132 6.47 -13.57 -10.16
CA ARG A 132 5.84 -12.73 -11.18
C ARG A 132 4.50 -12.17 -10.71
N ILE A 133 3.65 -12.98 -10.06
CA ILE A 133 2.37 -12.50 -9.52
C ILE A 133 2.60 -11.40 -8.48
N CYS A 134 3.48 -11.65 -7.51
CA CYS A 134 3.82 -10.65 -6.50
C CYS A 134 4.42 -9.38 -7.09
N SER A 135 5.34 -9.51 -8.07
CA SER A 135 5.93 -8.35 -8.75
C SER A 135 4.88 -7.56 -9.52
N HIS A 136 3.95 -8.25 -10.19
CA HIS A 136 2.85 -7.62 -10.91
C HIS A 136 1.92 -6.85 -9.97
N GLU A 137 1.48 -7.48 -8.86
CA GLU A 137 0.64 -6.83 -7.84
C GLU A 137 1.34 -5.63 -7.20
N GLN A 138 2.63 -5.75 -6.87
CA GLN A 138 3.41 -4.63 -6.35
C GLN A 138 3.53 -3.50 -7.37
N SER A 139 3.78 -3.81 -8.64
CA SER A 139 3.88 -2.80 -9.69
C SER A 139 2.57 -2.06 -9.91
N LYS A 140 1.44 -2.78 -9.81
CA LYS A 140 0.10 -2.21 -9.87
C LYS A 140 -0.14 -1.30 -8.66
N CYS A 141 0.21 -1.77 -7.46
CA CYS A 141 0.10 -1.01 -6.21
C CYS A 141 0.89 0.31 -6.25
N LEU A 142 2.14 0.27 -6.71
CA LEU A 142 2.97 1.46 -6.87
C LEU A 142 2.39 2.43 -7.92
N ARG A 143 1.85 1.90 -9.01
CA ARG A 143 1.21 2.69 -10.07
C ARG A 143 -0.05 3.37 -9.58
N ASP A 144 -0.89 2.65 -8.85
CA ASP A 144 -2.14 3.18 -8.30
C ASP A 144 -1.83 4.28 -7.28
N LEU A 145 -0.86 4.04 -6.37
CA LEU A 145 -0.43 5.06 -5.40
C LEU A 145 0.16 6.29 -6.08
N LYS A 146 0.98 6.10 -7.13
CA LYS A 146 1.54 7.20 -7.89
C LYS A 146 0.44 8.02 -8.57
N THR A 147 -0.53 7.36 -9.20
CA THR A 147 -1.68 8.02 -9.84
C THR A 147 -2.51 8.80 -8.82
N GLU A 148 -2.64 8.27 -7.61
CA GLU A 148 -3.33 8.95 -6.51
C GLU A 148 -2.57 10.20 -6.05
N VAL A 149 -1.26 10.10 -5.85
CA VAL A 149 -0.41 11.27 -5.56
C VAL A 149 -0.53 12.31 -6.68
N ASP A 150 -0.38 11.92 -7.93
CA ASP A 150 -0.44 12.83 -9.08
C ASP A 150 -1.81 13.54 -9.17
N PHE A 151 -2.91 12.86 -8.84
CA PHE A 151 -4.26 13.45 -8.83
C PHE A 151 -4.41 14.59 -7.80
N PHE A 152 -3.84 14.43 -6.61
CA PHE A 152 -3.88 15.44 -5.54
C PHE A 152 -2.81 16.53 -5.73
N GLU A 153 -1.64 16.17 -6.26
CA GLU A 153 -0.53 17.10 -6.48
C GLU A 153 -0.77 18.06 -7.66
N ALA A 154 -1.51 17.62 -8.69
CA ALA A 154 -1.85 18.47 -9.84
C ALA A 154 -2.67 19.74 -9.51
N ASP A 155 -3.03 19.97 -8.25
CA ASP A 155 -3.68 21.20 -7.75
C ASP A 155 -2.85 21.92 -6.67
N GLY A 156 -1.71 21.33 -6.25
CA GLY A 156 -0.85 21.86 -5.18
C GLY A 156 0.02 23.05 -5.61
N ASP A 157 0.17 23.28 -6.91
CA ASP A 157 1.04 24.34 -7.47
C ASP A 157 0.43 25.75 -7.40
N ASP A 158 -0.85 25.92 -7.04
CA ASP A 158 -1.48 27.23 -7.11
C ASP A 158 -1.30 28.12 -5.86
N LYS A 159 -0.69 27.65 -4.75
CA LYS A 159 -0.54 28.47 -3.53
C LYS A 159 0.72 28.25 -2.69
N GLN A 160 1.90 28.25 -3.32
CA GLN A 160 3.18 28.53 -2.61
C GLN A 160 3.78 29.89 -3.01
N GLY A 161 2.92 30.87 -3.32
CA GLY A 161 3.32 32.18 -3.84
C GLY A 161 2.70 33.39 -3.15
N GLU A 162 2.32 33.34 -1.87
CA GLU A 162 2.00 34.57 -1.11
C GLU A 162 2.50 34.46 0.34
N GLN A 163 3.81 34.65 0.50
CA GLN A 163 4.38 35.21 1.72
C GLN A 163 5.21 36.44 1.34
N LYS A 164 4.56 37.60 1.36
CA LYS A 164 5.16 38.90 1.67
C LYS A 164 4.15 39.72 2.44
#